data_AF-A0A4R0SUT3-F1
#
_entry.id   AF-A0A4R0SUT3-F1
#
_cell.length_a   1.000
_cell.length_b   1.000
_cell.length_c   1.000
_cell.angle_alpha   90.00
_cell.angle_beta   90.00
_cell.angle_gamma   90.00
#
_symmetry.space_group_name_H-M   'P 1'
#
loop_
_entity.id
_entity.type
_entity.pdbx_description
1 polymer ?
#
loop_
_entity_poly.entity_id
_entity_poly.type
_entity_poly.pdbx_seq_one_letter_code
_entity_poly.pdbx_strand_id
1 'polypeptide(L)' 'MRATLETVSCGELTAVYRKDSDTGIVELASWIVDASSVL' A
#
# COMPACT_ATOMS: atom_id res chain seq x y z
N MET A 1 -17.36 8.68 3.42
CA MET A 1 -16.07 8.25 2.85
C MET A 1 -15.93 6.76 3.11
N ARG A 2 -16.24 5.92 2.12
CA ARG A 2 -16.02 4.46 2.23
C ARG A 2 -14.58 4.16 1.83
N ALA A 3 -13.68 4.18 2.80
CA ALA A 3 -12.28 3.83 2.59
C ALA A 3 -12.03 2.35 2.88
N THR A 4 -11.37 1.66 1.95
CA THR A 4 -10.92 0.26 2.12
C THR A 4 -9.41 0.23 2.21
N LEU A 5 -8.89 -0.58 3.12
CA LEU A 5 -7.45 -0.83 3.23
C LEU A 5 -7.08 -1.92 2.22
N GLU A 6 -6.13 -1.61 1.34
CA GLU A 6 -5.64 -2.52 0.30
C GLU A 6 -4.12 -2.66 0.42
N THR A 7 -3.58 -3.75 -0.14
CA THR A 7 -2.15 -4.04 -0.12
C THR A 7 -1.70 -4.38 -1.54
N VAL A 8 -0.61 -3.76 -1.97
CA VAL A 8 0.05 -4.07 -3.25
C VAL A 8 1.49 -4.43 -3.00
N SER A 9 1.95 -5.51 -3.63
CA SER A 9 3.33 -5.96 -3.58
C SER A 9 3.98 -5.79 -4.96
N CYS A 10 5.14 -5.15 -5.00
CA CYS A 10 5.95 -4.89 -6.18
C CYS A 10 7.39 -5.33 -5.88
N GLY A 11 7.72 -6.58 -6.22
CA GLY A 11 8.99 -7.19 -5.81
C GLY A 11 9.08 -7.27 -4.28
N GLU A 12 10.13 -6.65 -3.74
CA GLU A 12 10.40 -6.59 -2.30
C GLU A 12 9.60 -5.50 -1.57
N LEU A 13 8.96 -4.60 -2.32
CA LEU A 13 8.18 -3.53 -1.73
C LEU A 13 6.72 -3.96 -1.57
N THR A 14 6.22 -3.94 -0.33
CA THR A 14 4.79 -4.07 -0.05
C THR A 14 4.26 -2.74 0.48
N ALA A 15 3.29 -2.15 -0.22
CA ALA A 15 2.63 -0.92 0.16
C ALA A 15 1.20 -1.19 0.62
N VAL A 16 0.82 -0.59 1.74
CA VAL A 16 -0.53 -0.59 2.29
C VAL A 16 -1.12 0.79 2.05
N TYR A 17 -2.26 0.85 1.40
CA TYR A 17 -2.94 2.11 1.10
C TYR A 17 -4.41 2.04 1.45
N ARG A 18 -5.00 3.21 1.68
CA ARG A 18 -6.44 3.38 1.76
C ARG A 18 -6.94 3.87 0.42
N LYS A 19 -7.98 3.24 -0.10
CA LYS A 19 -8.68 3.67 -1.29
C LYS A 19 -10.09 4.08 -0.93
N ASP A 20 -10.43 5.32 -1.24
CA ASP A 20 -11.81 5.78 -1.20
C ASP A 20 -12.57 5.18 -2.39
N SER A 21 -13.62 4.42 -2.10
CA SER A 21 -14.46 3.77 -3.11
C SER A 21 -15.36 4.75 -3.86
N ASP A 22 -15.69 5.87 -3.21
CA ASP A 22 -16.62 6.89 -3.70
C ASP A 22 -15.88 7.90 -4.62
N THR A 23 -14.64 8.26 -4.25
CA THR A 23 -13.84 9.28 -4.97
C THR A 23 -12.67 8.72 -5.77
N GLY A 24 -12.24 7.48 -5.50
CA GLY A 24 -11.05 6.88 -6.10
C GLY A 24 -9.72 7.41 -5.56
N ILE A 25 -9.74 8.32 -4.57
CA ILE A 25 -8.51 8.85 -3.96
C ILE A 25 -7.77 7.73 -3.23
N VAL A 26 -6.45 7.68 -3.44
CA VAL A 26 -5.55 6.73 -2.81
C VAL A 26 -4.62 7.46 -1.85
N GLU A 27 -4.60 7.02 -0.60
CA GLU A 27 -3.68 7.51 0.43
C GLU A 27 -2.75 6.38 0.87
N LEU A 28 -1.45 6.61 0.82
CA LEU A 28 -0.47 5.66 1.34
C LEU A 28 -0.54 5.65 2.87
N ALA A 29 -0.72 4.46 3.47
CA ALA A 29 -0.78 4.28 4.92
C ALA A 29 0.55 3.77 5.48
N SER A 30 1.16 2.79 4.83
CA SER A 30 2.49 2.27 5.17
C SER A 30 3.15 1.58 3.99
N TRP A 31 4.44 1.32 4.09
CA TRP A 31 5.22 0.59 3.11
C TRP A 31 6.33 -0.18 3.83
N ILE A 32 6.58 -1.40 3.36
CA ILE A 32 7.55 -2.36 3.91
C ILE A 32 8.48 -2.73 2.76
N VAL A 33 9.79 -2.58 2.98
CA VAL A 33 10.81 -3.10 2.08
C VAL A 33 11.31 -4.40 2.70
N ASP A 34 11.15 -5.51 1.98
CA ASP A 34 11.77 -6.77 2.39
C ASP A 34 13.30 -6.59 2.36
N ALA A 35 13.94 -6.74 3.51
CA ALA A 35 15.36 -6.47 3.67
C ALA A 35 16.24 -7.60 3.12
N SER A 36 15.69 -8.62 2.45
CA SER A 36 16.46 -9.71 1.85
C SER A 36 17.48 -9.23 0.80
N SER A 37 17.31 -8.04 0.21
CA SER A 37 18.29 -7.45 -0.71
C SER A 37 19.28 -6.48 -0.06
N VAL A 38 19.24 -6.27 1.26
CA VAL A 38 20.31 -5.56 1.97
C VAL A 38 21.40 -6.57 2.32
N LEU A 39 22.12 -7.03 1.29
CA LEU A 39 23.34 -7.83 1.39
C LEU A 39 24.51 -7.09 0.74
#